data_AF-A0A7X5AT51-F1
#
_entry.id   AF-A0A7X5AT51-F1
#
_cell.length_a   1.000
_cell.length_b   1.000
_cell.length_c   1.000
_cell.angle_alpha   90.00
_cell.angle_beta   90.00
_cell.angle_gamma   90.00
#
_symmetry.space_group_name_H-M   'P 1'
#
loop_
_entity.id
_entity.type
_entity.pdbx_description
1 polymer ?
#
loop_
_entity_poly.entity_id
_entity_poly.type
_entity_poly.pdbx_seq_one_letter_code
_entity_poly.pdbx_strand_id
1 'polypeptide(L)'
;MDQIVELIKKDPIRIEALYHVSQLGLPQCYIAAGFVRNLVWDSLHDFNVPTPLNDVDVIYFDPTEYNANAYLDYEARLKICMPKLHWQVRNQATMHERNGDEPYQSSLDAMSYWPEKETAVAVRQIGPNQYECIA
;
A
#
# COMPACT_ATOMS: atom_id res chain seq x y z
N MET A 1 -6.16 14.38 -4.38
CA MET A 1 -6.19 13.31 -3.37
C MET A 1 -7.60 13.06 -2.85
N ASP A 2 -8.40 14.09 -2.58
CA ASP A 2 -9.78 13.94 -2.07
C ASP A 2 -10.67 13.01 -2.92
N GLN A 3 -10.55 13.07 -4.25
CA GLN A 3 -11.28 12.17 -5.15
C GLN A 3 -10.93 10.69 -4.94
N ILE A 4 -9.64 10.38 -4.73
CA ILE A 4 -9.18 9.00 -4.47
C ILE A 4 -9.79 8.50 -3.15
N VAL A 5 -9.79 9.34 -2.12
CA VAL A 5 -10.41 9.01 -0.83
C VAL A 5 -11.90 8.72 -0.98
N GLU A 6 -12.61 9.51 -1.79
CA GLU A 6 -14.04 9.26 -2.06
C GLU A 6 -14.29 7.99 -2.88
N LEU A 7 -13.38 7.60 -3.77
CA LEU A 7 -13.44 6.31 -4.46
C LEU A 7 -13.19 5.14 -3.49
N ILE A 8 -12.19 5.26 -2.61
CA ILE A 8 -11.87 4.25 -1.60
C ILE A 8 -13.08 4.00 -0.71
N LYS A 9 -13.76 5.06 -0.25
CA LYS A 9 -14.94 4.96 0.62
C LYS A 9 -16.13 4.24 -0.04
N LYS A 10 -16.14 4.08 -1.37
CA LYS A 10 -17.18 3.36 -2.11
C LYS A 10 -16.82 1.90 -2.36
N ASP A 11 -15.60 1.48 -2.00
CA ASP A 11 -15.10 0.13 -2.20
C ASP A 11 -14.89 -0.58 -0.84
N PRO A 12 -15.84 -1.45 -0.44
CA PRO A 12 -15.76 -2.17 0.83
C PRO A 12 -14.51 -3.03 0.98
N ILE A 13 -14.01 -3.63 -0.11
CA ILE A 13 -12.83 -4.50 -0.08
C ILE A 13 -11.60 -3.66 0.24
N ARG A 14 -11.48 -2.49 -0.39
CA ARG A 14 -10.36 -1.57 -0.13
C ARG A 14 -10.42 -0.96 1.28
N ILE A 15 -11.61 -0.66 1.79
CA ILE A 15 -11.78 -0.20 3.18
C ILE A 15 -11.32 -1.28 4.16
N GLU A 16 -11.75 -2.52 3.97
CA GLU A 16 -11.38 -3.66 4.83
C GLU A 16 -9.86 -3.91 4.79
N ALA A 17 -9.27 -3.86 3.59
CA ALA A 17 -7.83 -3.99 3.41
C ALA A 17 -7.04 -2.91 4.17
N LEU A 18 -7.45 -1.64 4.03
CA LEU A 18 -6.81 -0.52 4.73
C LEU A 18 -6.96 -0.62 6.24
N TYR A 19 -8.11 -1.10 6.70
CA TYR A 19 -8.33 -1.38 8.12
C TYR A 19 -7.32 -2.39 8.64
N HIS A 20 -7.20 -3.57 8.01
CA HIS A 20 -6.27 -4.60 8.47
C HIS A 20 -4.80 -4.16 8.40
N VAL A 21 -4.41 -3.41 7.37
CA VAL A 21 -3.06 -2.84 7.26
C VAL A 21 -2.80 -1.82 8.38
N SER A 22 -3.78 -0.99 8.74
CA SER A 22 -3.64 -0.06 9.88
C SER A 22 -3.41 -0.78 11.22
N GLN A 23 -4.00 -1.97 11.40
CA GLN A 23 -3.84 -2.78 12.61
C GLN A 23 -2.44 -3.43 12.75
N LEU A 24 -1.59 -3.35 11.71
CA LEU A 24 -0.19 -3.75 11.83
C LEU A 24 0.61 -2.78 12.73
N GLY A 25 0.18 -1.53 12.83
CA GLY A 25 0.85 -0.52 13.67
C GLY A 25 2.24 -0.11 13.16
N LEU A 26 2.52 -0.33 11.87
CA LEU A 26 3.84 -0.08 11.28
C LEU A 26 4.03 1.41 10.92
N PRO A 27 5.25 1.95 11.08
CA PRO A 27 5.55 3.34 10.76
C PRO A 27 5.47 3.60 9.26
N GLN A 28 4.85 4.73 8.88
CA GLN A 28 4.69 5.15 7.48
C GLN A 28 4.15 4.02 6.58
N CYS A 29 3.18 3.26 7.09
CA CYS A 29 2.61 2.11 6.40
C CYS A 29 1.45 2.52 5.47
N TYR A 30 1.50 2.09 4.21
CA TYR A 30 0.54 2.40 3.16
C TYR A 30 0.27 1.17 2.29
N ILE A 31 -0.88 1.17 1.60
CA ILE A 31 -1.11 0.30 0.44
C ILE A 31 -0.92 1.15 -0.83
N ALA A 32 -0.17 0.64 -1.80
CA ALA A 32 0.31 1.42 -2.94
C ALA A 32 0.03 0.78 -4.31
N ALA A 33 0.59 1.38 -5.37
CA ALA A 33 0.65 0.82 -6.73
C ALA A 33 -0.71 0.41 -7.29
N GLY A 34 -0.85 -0.85 -7.71
CA GLY A 34 -2.06 -1.36 -8.38
C GLY A 34 -3.33 -1.18 -7.55
N PHE A 35 -3.22 -1.14 -6.21
CA PHE A 35 -4.36 -0.95 -5.32
C PHE A 35 -5.08 0.38 -5.58
N VAL A 36 -4.31 1.47 -5.73
CA VAL A 36 -4.83 2.83 -5.98
C VAL A 36 -4.99 3.08 -7.47
N ARG A 37 -3.97 2.74 -8.27
CA ARG A 37 -3.95 2.98 -9.72
C ARG A 37 -5.16 2.35 -10.40
N ASN A 38 -5.45 1.08 -10.11
CA ASN A 38 -6.55 0.37 -10.76
C ASN A 38 -7.91 0.98 -10.35
N LEU A 39 -8.07 1.41 -9.09
CA LEU A 39 -9.29 2.07 -8.62
C LEU A 39 -9.58 3.37 -9.39
N VAL A 40 -8.54 4.21 -9.55
CA VAL A 40 -8.66 5.46 -10.31
C VAL A 40 -8.93 5.16 -11.78
N TRP A 41 -8.22 4.18 -12.35
CA TRP A 41 -8.38 3.81 -13.75
C TRP A 41 -9.79 3.30 -14.07
N ASP A 42 -10.31 2.38 -13.26
CA ASP A 42 -11.64 1.82 -13.41
C ASP A 42 -12.72 2.90 -13.31
N SER A 43 -12.55 3.86 -12.37
CA SER A 43 -13.47 4.98 -12.21
C SER A 43 -13.46 5.97 -13.37
N LEU A 44 -12.32 6.13 -14.07
CA LEU A 44 -12.20 7.07 -15.20
C LEU A 44 -12.73 6.49 -16.51
N HIS A 45 -12.82 5.16 -16.62
CA HIS A 45 -13.19 4.45 -17.85
C HIS A 45 -14.53 3.72 -17.76
N ASP A 46 -15.32 3.99 -16.71
CA ASP A 46 -16.65 3.42 -16.46
C ASP A 46 -16.63 1.87 -16.48
N PHE A 47 -15.59 1.27 -15.92
CA PHE A 47 -15.50 -0.18 -15.81
C PHE A 47 -16.49 -0.67 -14.76
N ASN A 48 -17.53 -1.37 -15.22
CA ASN A 48 -18.58 -1.92 -14.34
C ASN A 48 -18.11 -3.12 -13.50
N VAL A 49 -16.99 -3.74 -13.88
CA VAL A 49 -16.35 -4.83 -13.14
C VAL A 49 -15.01 -4.32 -12.62
N PRO A 50 -14.80 -4.28 -11.29
CA PRO A 50 -13.52 -3.85 -10.73
C PRO A 50 -12.38 -4.72 -11.22
N THR A 51 -11.27 -4.09 -11.62
CA THR A 51 -10.04 -4.79 -11.93
C THR A 51 -9.58 -5.58 -10.69
N PRO A 52 -9.32 -6.90 -10.83
CA PRO A 52 -8.90 -7.72 -9.70
C PRO A 52 -7.67 -7.17 -8.96
N LEU A 53 -7.71 -7.24 -7.63
CA LEU A 53 -6.55 -6.97 -6.78
C LEU A 53 -5.64 -8.20 -6.74
N ASN A 54 -4.88 -8.41 -7.83
CA ASN A 54 -4.01 -9.57 -7.99
C ASN A 54 -2.88 -9.62 -6.98
N ASP A 55 -2.25 -8.47 -6.72
CA ASP A 55 -1.23 -8.25 -5.70
C ASP A 55 -1.58 -6.98 -4.94
N VAL A 56 -1.38 -6.99 -3.62
CA VAL A 56 -1.62 -5.84 -2.74
C VAL A 56 -0.30 -5.45 -2.09
N ASP A 57 0.32 -4.43 -2.68
CA ASP A 57 1.60 -3.88 -2.25
C ASP A 57 1.43 -3.03 -0.99
N VAL A 58 1.92 -3.56 0.13
CA VAL A 58 1.98 -2.87 1.42
C VAL A 58 3.41 -2.43 1.66
N ILE A 59 3.62 -1.11 1.73
CA ILE A 59 4.92 -0.51 1.99
C ILE A 59 4.91 0.15 3.35
N TYR A 60 6.03 0.07 4.05
CA TYR A 60 6.27 0.77 5.31
C TYR A 60 7.73 1.18 5.40
N PHE A 61 8.06 2.11 6.29
CA PHE A 61 9.43 2.57 6.46
C PHE A 61 9.81 2.49 7.93
N ASP A 62 10.57 1.45 8.29
CA ASP A 62 11.14 1.27 9.61
C ASP A 62 12.66 1.01 9.51
N PRO A 63 13.51 2.04 9.73
CA PRO A 63 14.96 1.86 9.69
C PRO A 63 15.50 1.15 10.94
N THR A 64 14.66 0.89 11.95
CA THR A 64 15.06 0.23 13.19
C THR A 64 14.73 -1.27 13.20
N GLU A 65 14.07 -1.77 12.16
CA GLU A 65 13.73 -3.18 12.03
C GLU A 65 14.88 -3.98 11.41
N TYR A 66 15.54 -4.79 12.25
CA TYR A 66 16.70 -5.60 11.83
C TYR A 66 16.34 -7.00 11.33
N ASN A 67 15.10 -7.45 11.55
CA ASN A 67 14.67 -8.78 11.12
C ASN A 67 14.28 -8.75 9.64
N ALA A 68 15.19 -9.22 8.78
CA ALA A 68 14.97 -9.31 7.33
C ALA A 68 13.73 -10.13 6.93
N ASN A 69 13.20 -10.97 7.83
CA ASN A 69 12.03 -11.82 7.60
C ASN A 69 10.75 -11.32 8.28
N ALA A 70 10.77 -10.16 8.96
CA ALA A 70 9.58 -9.64 9.65
C ALA A 70 8.37 -9.47 8.73
N TYR A 71 8.62 -9.16 7.46
CA TYR A 71 7.57 -9.05 6.45
C TYR A 71 6.72 -10.32 6.29
N LEU A 72 7.29 -11.52 6.51
CA LEU A 72 6.56 -12.78 6.43
C LEU A 72 5.48 -12.87 7.50
N ASP A 73 5.76 -12.36 8.71
CA ASP A 73 4.80 -12.34 9.81
C ASP A 73 3.66 -11.35 9.51
N TYR A 74 3.97 -10.21 8.90
CA TYR A 74 2.95 -9.24 8.47
C TYR A 74 2.07 -9.79 7.35
N GLU A 75 2.66 -10.42 6.33
CA GLU A 75 1.92 -11.09 5.25
C GLU A 75 1.02 -12.19 5.80
N ALA A 76 1.52 -13.01 6.73
CA ALA A 76 0.74 -14.07 7.37
C ALA A 76 -0.46 -13.51 8.14
N ARG A 77 -0.27 -12.45 8.93
CA ARG A 77 -1.37 -11.77 9.66
C ARG A 77 -2.42 -11.23 8.71
N LEU A 78 -2.03 -10.54 7.65
CA LEU A 78 -2.95 -9.99 6.66
C LEU A 78 -3.69 -11.09 5.90
N LYS A 79 -3.00 -12.20 5.58
CA LYS A 79 -3.59 -13.37 4.90
C LYS A 79 -4.63 -14.08 5.78
N ILE A 80 -4.46 -14.12 7.10
CA ILE A 80 -5.50 -14.64 8.02
C ILE A 80 -6.75 -13.78 7.94
N CYS A 81 -6.61 -12.45 7.90
CA CYS A 81 -7.74 -11.52 7.85
C CYS A 81 -8.44 -11.53 6.48
N MET A 82 -7.68 -11.47 5.40
CA MET A 82 -8.20 -11.41 4.03
C MET A 82 -7.46 -12.42 3.13
N PRO A 83 -7.83 -13.71 3.18
CA PRO A 83 -7.10 -14.80 2.51
C PRO A 83 -7.19 -14.79 0.98
N LYS A 84 -8.12 -14.01 0.42
CA LYS A 84 -8.31 -13.86 -1.03
C LYS A 84 -7.35 -12.86 -1.68
N LEU A 85 -6.71 -12.00 -0.88
CA LEU A 85 -5.76 -11.02 -1.37
C LEU A 85 -4.34 -11.60 -1.30
N HIS A 86 -3.52 -11.33 -2.31
CA HIS A 86 -2.11 -11.67 -2.29
C HIS A 86 -1.33 -10.49 -1.73
N TRP A 87 -1.00 -10.57 -0.45
CA TRP A 87 -0.29 -9.51 0.27
C TRP A 87 1.20 -9.56 -0.03
N GLN A 88 1.78 -8.41 -0.36
CA GLN A 88 3.22 -8.23 -0.48
C GLN A 88 3.66 -7.11 0.46
N VAL A 89 4.29 -7.45 1.58
CA VAL A 89 4.70 -6.47 2.60
C VAL A 89 6.18 -6.19 2.46
N ARG A 90 6.59 -4.93 2.32
CA ARG A 90 8.00 -4.55 2.09
C ARG A 90 8.42 -3.35 2.92
N ASN A 91 9.49 -3.52 3.70
CA ASN A 91 10.14 -2.42 4.41
C ASN A 91 10.98 -1.62 3.42
N GLN A 92 10.61 -0.37 3.16
CA GLN A 92 11.33 0.49 2.23
C GLN A 92 12.72 0.86 2.75
N ALA A 93 12.95 0.85 4.07
CA ALA A 93 14.25 1.20 4.63
C ALA A 93 15.40 0.30 4.13
N THR A 94 15.12 -0.94 3.76
CA THR A 94 16.13 -1.91 3.27
C THR A 94 16.08 -2.15 1.76
N MET A 95 15.04 -1.67 1.07
CA MET A 95 14.84 -1.95 -0.36
C MET A 95 15.89 -1.31 -1.27
N HIS A 96 16.49 -0.19 -0.85
CA HIS A 96 17.54 0.49 -1.60
C HIS A 96 18.74 -0.43 -1.90
N GLU A 97 19.13 -1.31 -0.96
CA GLU A 97 20.23 -2.26 -1.14
C GLU A 97 19.96 -3.25 -2.28
N ARG A 98 18.70 -3.71 -2.38
CA ARG A 98 18.27 -4.62 -3.44
C ARG A 98 18.17 -3.93 -4.80
N ASN A 99 17.75 -2.67 -4.80
CA ASN A 99 17.52 -1.90 -6.02
C ASN A 99 18.80 -1.24 -6.55
N GLY A 100 19.84 -1.13 -5.73
CA GLY A 100 21.08 -0.42 -6.07
C GLY A 100 20.93 1.11 -5.99
N ASP A 101 20.00 1.58 -5.16
CA ASP A 101 19.72 3.00 -4.95
C ASP A 101 20.43 3.55 -3.71
N GLU A 102 20.45 4.87 -3.59
CA GLU A 102 20.82 5.54 -2.34
C GLU A 102 19.80 5.23 -1.23
N PRO A 103 20.21 5.21 0.06
CA PRO A 103 19.29 4.95 1.17
C PRO A 103 18.10 5.90 1.19
N TYR A 104 16.90 5.34 1.15
CA TYR A 104 15.66 6.12 1.21
C TYR A 104 15.45 6.72 2.61
N GLN A 105 14.78 7.87 2.68
CA GLN A 105 14.53 8.61 3.93
C GLN A 105 13.10 8.43 4.47
N SER A 106 12.18 7.95 3.65
CA SER A 106 10.76 7.76 3.99
C SER A 106 10.07 6.85 2.98
N SER A 107 8.83 6.43 3.25
CA SER A 107 8.01 5.73 2.25
C SER A 107 7.77 6.58 1.01
N LEU A 108 7.58 7.90 1.18
CA LEU A 108 7.37 8.83 0.07
C LEU A 108 8.64 9.00 -0.77
N ASP A 109 9.80 9.11 -0.11
CA ASP A 109 11.09 9.21 -0.78
C ASP A 109 11.39 7.93 -1.58
N ALA A 110 11.15 6.75 -1.00
CA ALA A 110 11.27 5.47 -1.70
C ALA A 110 10.40 5.38 -2.96
N MET A 111 9.17 5.90 -2.90
CA MET A 111 8.26 5.95 -4.06
C MET A 111 8.79 6.82 -5.20
N SER A 112 9.65 7.82 -4.91
CA SER A 112 10.23 8.68 -5.96
C SER A 112 11.22 7.94 -6.88
N TYR A 113 11.73 6.77 -6.44
CA TYR A 113 12.61 5.90 -7.22
C TYR A 113 11.82 4.88 -8.07
N TRP A 114 10.49 4.84 -7.96
CA TRP A 114 9.69 3.86 -8.70
C TRP A 114 9.70 4.18 -10.21
N PRO A 115 9.73 3.15 -11.07
CA PRO A 115 9.90 3.34 -12.51
C PRO A 115 8.70 4.03 -13.18
N GLU A 116 7.51 3.95 -12.58
CA GLU A 116 6.25 4.44 -13.16
C GLU A 116 5.56 5.41 -12.19
N LYS A 117 5.21 6.61 -12.66
CA LYS A 117 4.53 7.63 -11.83
C LYS A 117 3.12 7.21 -11.45
N GLU A 118 2.47 6.46 -12.33
CA GLU A 118 1.12 5.96 -12.17
C GLU A 118 1.01 4.93 -11.04
N THR A 119 2.13 4.31 -10.64
CA THR A 119 2.18 3.39 -9.49
C THR A 119 2.66 4.09 -8.22
N ALA A 120 3.36 5.22 -8.31
CA ALA A 120 3.82 6.03 -7.19
C ALA A 120 2.67 6.81 -6.50
N VAL A 121 1.59 6.12 -6.12
CA VAL A 121 0.51 6.63 -5.29
C VAL A 121 0.19 5.61 -4.22
N ALA A 122 0.07 6.06 -2.98
CA ALA A 122 -0.22 5.21 -1.83
C ALA A 122 -1.27 5.82 -0.91
N VAL A 123 -2.00 4.96 -0.20
CA VAL A 123 -3.09 5.35 0.69
C VAL A 123 -3.01 4.57 2.00
N ARG A 124 -3.34 5.24 3.11
CA ARG A 124 -3.45 4.61 4.43
C ARG A 124 -4.67 5.11 5.19
N GLN A 125 -5.11 4.33 6.17
CA GLN A 125 -6.10 4.79 7.14
C GLN A 125 -5.38 5.47 8.32
N ILE A 126 -5.84 6.69 8.68
CA ILE A 126 -5.31 7.49 9.79
C ILE A 126 -6.31 7.64 10.95
N GLY A 127 -7.55 7.20 10.75
CA GLY A 127 -8.62 7.21 11.74
C GLY A 127 -9.89 6.56 11.20
N PRO A 128 -10.97 6.48 12.00
CA PRO A 128 -12.25 5.94 11.54
C PRO A 128 -12.76 6.71 10.32
N ASN A 129 -12.92 6.04 9.17
CA ASN A 129 -13.29 6.63 7.87
C ASN A 129 -12.41 7.81 7.40
N GLN A 130 -11.19 7.92 7.93
CA GLN A 130 -10.22 8.94 7.56
C GLN A 130 -9.01 8.30 6.89
N TYR A 131 -8.69 8.79 5.69
CA TYR A 131 -7.64 8.26 4.85
C TYR A 131 -6.71 9.37 4.39
N GLU A 132 -5.44 9.05 4.26
CA GLU A 132 -4.41 9.92 3.74
C GLU A 132 -3.81 9.28 2.48
N CYS A 133 -3.61 10.07 1.43
CA CYS A 133 -2.92 9.66 0.22
C CYS A 133 -1.61 10.42 0.06
N ILE A 134 -0.58 9.74 -0.43
CA ILE A 134 0.72 10.31 -0.80
C ILE A 134 1.07 9.93 -2.25
N ALA A 135 1.82 10.78 -2.93
CA ALA A 135 2.37 10.56 -4.28
C ALA A 135 3.57 11.48 -4.51
#